data_AF-A0A6N8JP54-F1
#
_entry.id   AF-A0A6N8JP54-F1
#
_cell.length_a   1.000
_cell.length_b   1.000
_cell.length_c   1.000
_cell.angle_alpha   90.00
_cell.angle_beta   90.00
_cell.angle_gamma   90.00
#
_symmetry.space_group_name_H-M   'P 1'
#
loop_
_entity.id
_entity.type
_entity.pdbx_description
1 polymer ?
#
loop_
_entity_poly.entity_id
_entity_poly.type
_entity_poly.pdbx_seq_one_letter_code
_entity_poly.pdbx_strand_id
1 'polypeptide(L)'
;MNPVVIIPTFIYPRRHRGGSDVVTAYDHPTAPNQPGELGRCLESLAKVEGLGLVVILVSADMSIEAQAAEKVQAVANAHPEITTLVIGAPELALIEQRMAQLNIERLNKEIGLAGYGAIRNLGLVIANVLGFDAAVFLDDDEVVDDPQFLQKAMYGLGKLTRQGVPIVAKTGYYLNDEGSYLSKWEDKWYNRFWQQGRAFNEWISKAMRGPRLSRSNHVCGGCLAIHKEAFRRLAFDPWIARGEDLDYMLNLRMYGSDIWFDNQWVLRHLPPASPSEGLRFRQDIFRWLYEYRKLEYSRALIDLQQVKPASLEPYPGPFLEPGLRSRIRLTAWLRSFGRPDKRAYRQAAKVVAGAASAYAEANCAKYFEFQYVWPEAMKRLESDQLLSSALVRSSMLRVQDVEAEMAGAADAAAAGAEAGAAMLAGAPGAAPAPGTGAGVAPVIPAPAVPRPSIDAGATTQIRLDLAD
;
A
#
# COMPACT_ATOMS: atom_id res chain seq x y z
N MET A 1 -2.85 -14.19 21.19
CA MET A 1 -3.30 -13.91 19.81
C MET A 1 -2.10 -14.14 18.93
N ASN A 2 -2.27 -14.89 17.84
CA ASN A 2 -1.21 -15.18 16.88
C ASN A 2 -1.39 -14.30 15.63
N PRO A 3 -0.66 -13.18 15.49
CA PRO A 3 -0.77 -12.30 14.32
C PRO A 3 0.10 -12.77 13.16
N VAL A 4 -0.27 -12.38 11.95
CA VAL A 4 0.59 -12.40 10.75
C VAL A 4 0.79 -10.98 10.23
N VAL A 5 2.01 -10.63 9.82
CA VAL A 5 2.28 -9.37 9.13
C VAL A 5 2.08 -9.58 7.63
N ILE A 6 1.38 -8.68 6.97
CA ILE A 6 1.08 -8.75 5.53
C ILE A 6 1.60 -7.48 4.87
N ILE A 7 2.48 -7.66 3.89
CA ILE A 7 3.14 -6.58 3.14
C ILE A 7 2.78 -6.68 1.65
N PRO A 8 1.86 -5.84 1.14
CA PRO A 8 1.68 -5.67 -0.30
C PRO A 8 2.88 -4.94 -0.91
N THR A 9 3.42 -5.47 -2.01
CA THR A 9 4.55 -4.89 -2.74
C THR A 9 4.17 -4.78 -4.22
N PHE A 10 4.43 -3.61 -4.83
CA PHE A 10 3.98 -3.30 -6.18
C PHE A 10 5.17 -3.12 -7.14
N ILE A 11 5.38 -4.08 -8.04
CA ILE A 11 6.46 -4.09 -9.01
C ILE A 11 5.91 -3.79 -10.42
N TYR A 12 6.05 -2.53 -10.86
CA TYR A 12 5.54 -2.10 -12.17
C TYR A 12 6.55 -1.22 -12.92
N PRO A 13 6.64 -1.32 -14.26
CA PRO A 13 7.49 -0.45 -15.05
C PRO A 13 7.14 1.03 -14.85
N ARG A 14 8.15 1.92 -14.86
CA ARG A 14 7.96 3.40 -14.74
C ARG A 14 6.97 4.02 -15.72
N ARG A 15 6.76 3.38 -16.87
CA ARG A 15 5.78 3.78 -17.90
C ARG A 15 4.56 2.87 -17.93
N HIS A 16 4.20 2.26 -16.80
CA HIS A 16 2.86 1.70 -16.65
C HIS A 16 1.89 2.88 -16.69
N ARG A 17 1.43 3.20 -17.90
CA ARG A 17 0.16 3.90 -18.08
C ARG A 17 -0.85 2.92 -17.53
N GLY A 18 -1.23 3.07 -16.25
CA GLY A 18 -2.39 2.38 -15.70
C GLY A 18 -3.45 2.36 -16.80
N GLY A 19 -3.93 1.15 -17.11
CA GLY A 19 -4.74 0.93 -18.29
C GLY A 19 -5.99 1.82 -18.31
N SER A 20 -6.94 1.50 -19.18
CA SER A 20 -8.31 2.04 -19.01
C SER A 20 -8.91 1.76 -17.63
N ASP A 21 -8.31 0.84 -16.85
CA ASP A 21 -8.71 0.49 -15.49
C ASP A 21 -8.10 1.44 -14.44
N VAL A 22 -8.98 2.00 -13.61
CA VAL A 22 -8.63 2.98 -12.58
C VAL A 22 -8.01 2.29 -11.36
N VAL A 23 -8.30 1.00 -11.16
CA VAL A 23 -7.95 0.24 -9.95
C VAL A 23 -6.47 -0.15 -9.91
N THR A 24 -5.78 -0.19 -11.04
CA THR A 24 -4.35 -0.57 -11.14
C THR A 24 -3.41 0.64 -11.21
N ALA A 25 -3.87 1.81 -10.78
CA ALA A 25 -3.09 3.04 -10.73
C ALA A 25 -2.46 3.25 -9.33
N TYR A 26 -1.28 2.67 -9.11
CA TYR A 26 -0.58 2.71 -7.82
C TYR A 26 0.23 4.00 -7.60
N ASP A 27 0.36 4.40 -6.33
CA ASP A 27 1.04 5.63 -5.90
C ASP A 27 2.56 5.57 -6.04
N HIS A 28 3.15 4.46 -5.59
CA HIS A 28 4.59 4.29 -5.46
C HIS A 28 5.08 2.93 -5.99
N PRO A 29 4.74 2.54 -7.24
CA PRO A 29 5.24 1.27 -7.77
C PRO A 29 6.76 1.29 -7.90
N THR A 30 7.40 0.20 -7.51
CA THR A 30 8.83 -0.03 -7.69
C THR A 30 9.09 -0.58 -9.09
N ALA A 31 9.97 0.06 -9.86
CA ALA A 31 10.36 -0.49 -11.15
C ALA A 31 11.20 -1.77 -10.98
N PRO A 32 11.12 -2.76 -11.88
CA PRO A 32 11.86 -4.02 -11.77
C PRO A 32 13.36 -3.81 -11.54
N ASN A 33 13.95 -2.79 -12.17
CA ASN A 33 15.36 -2.45 -12.10
C ASN A 33 15.76 -1.49 -10.96
N GLN A 34 14.84 -1.10 -10.08
CA GLN A 34 15.15 -0.27 -8.91
C GLN A 34 15.14 -1.12 -7.64
N PRO A 35 15.97 -0.87 -6.62
CA PRO A 35 15.93 -1.64 -5.37
C PRO A 35 14.53 -1.69 -4.73
N GLY A 36 13.86 -0.54 -4.65
CA GLY A 36 12.58 -0.40 -3.93
C GLY A 36 12.80 -0.19 -2.43
N GLU A 37 11.70 -0.12 -1.68
CA GLU A 37 11.72 0.18 -0.24
C GLU A 37 11.58 -1.07 0.65
N LEU A 38 11.13 -2.20 0.09
CA LEU A 38 10.86 -3.44 0.82
C LEU A 38 12.05 -3.90 1.69
N GLY A 39 13.29 -3.82 1.19
CA GLY A 39 14.47 -4.22 1.97
C GLY A 39 14.64 -3.41 3.26
N ARG A 40 14.39 -2.09 3.19
CA ARG A 40 14.42 -1.21 4.37
C ARG A 40 13.28 -1.56 5.34
N CYS A 41 12.10 -1.86 4.81
CA CYS A 41 10.96 -2.29 5.60
C CYS A 41 11.27 -3.59 6.37
N LEU A 42 11.80 -4.61 5.68
CA LEU A 42 12.21 -5.87 6.28
C LEU A 42 13.32 -5.67 7.33
N GLU A 43 14.38 -4.92 7.02
CA GLU A 43 15.44 -4.60 7.99
C GLU A 43 14.88 -4.00 9.29
N SER A 44 13.87 -3.13 9.19
CA SER A 44 13.21 -2.54 10.35
C SER A 44 12.40 -3.53 11.19
N LEU A 45 11.92 -4.62 10.59
CA LEU A 45 11.16 -5.66 11.28
C LEU A 45 12.03 -6.65 12.05
N ALA A 46 13.31 -6.79 11.71
CA ALA A 46 14.23 -7.74 12.36
C ALA A 46 14.34 -7.54 13.89
N LYS A 47 14.11 -6.31 14.38
CA LYS A 47 14.12 -5.97 15.82
C LYS A 47 12.77 -6.14 16.53
N VAL A 48 11.69 -6.47 15.80
CA VAL A 48 10.35 -6.55 16.37
C VAL A 48 10.18 -7.84 17.17
N GLU A 49 9.79 -7.69 18.44
CA GLU A 49 9.57 -8.80 19.34
C GLU A 49 8.33 -9.60 18.93
N GLY A 50 8.51 -10.91 18.72
CA GLY A 50 7.42 -11.82 18.37
C GLY A 50 6.87 -11.63 16.95
N LEU A 51 7.70 -11.22 15.98
CA LEU A 51 7.32 -10.97 14.58
C LEU A 51 6.51 -12.11 13.93
N GLY A 52 6.91 -13.37 14.17
CA GLY A 52 6.27 -14.52 13.56
C GLY A 52 6.47 -14.56 12.04
N LEU A 53 5.40 -14.87 11.31
CA LEU A 53 5.40 -14.94 9.85
C LEU A 53 5.13 -13.57 9.23
N VAL A 54 5.92 -13.22 8.21
CA VAL A 54 5.68 -12.09 7.31
C VAL A 54 5.25 -12.62 5.93
N VAL A 55 4.05 -12.29 5.50
CA VAL A 55 3.54 -12.62 4.16
C VAL A 55 3.75 -11.44 3.23
N ILE A 56 4.50 -11.62 2.15
CA ILE A 56 4.78 -10.58 1.16
C ILE A 56 3.96 -10.88 -0.10
N LEU A 57 3.05 -9.98 -0.48
CA LEU A 57 2.18 -10.13 -1.64
C LEU A 57 2.74 -9.35 -2.83
N VAL A 58 3.00 -10.03 -3.95
CA VAL A 58 3.69 -9.43 -5.11
C VAL A 58 2.70 -9.07 -6.19
N SER A 59 2.34 -7.79 -6.25
CA SER A 59 1.57 -7.21 -7.35
C SER A 59 2.52 -6.83 -8.49
N ALA A 60 2.26 -7.32 -9.70
CA ALA A 60 3.08 -7.00 -10.87
C ALA A 60 2.26 -6.86 -12.16
N ASP A 61 2.88 -6.31 -13.18
CA ASP A 61 2.33 -6.38 -14.55
C ASP A 61 2.48 -7.81 -15.07
N MET A 62 1.47 -8.32 -15.78
CA MET A 62 1.44 -9.69 -16.32
C MET A 62 2.70 -10.05 -17.10
N SER A 63 3.34 -9.08 -17.77
CA SER A 63 4.55 -9.31 -18.55
C SER A 63 5.81 -9.60 -17.72
N ILE A 64 5.77 -9.37 -16.40
CA ILE A 64 6.95 -9.46 -15.51
C ILE A 64 6.65 -10.16 -14.17
N GLU A 65 5.54 -10.92 -14.04
CA GLU A 65 5.15 -11.55 -12.77
C GLU A 65 6.24 -12.47 -12.18
N ALA A 66 6.87 -13.31 -13.02
CA ALA A 66 7.95 -14.20 -12.58
C ALA A 66 9.16 -13.40 -12.08
N GLN A 67 9.63 -12.44 -12.88
CA GLN A 67 10.75 -11.57 -12.53
C GLN A 67 10.47 -10.77 -11.24
N ALA A 68 9.24 -10.28 -11.07
CA ALA A 68 8.85 -9.54 -9.86
C ALA A 68 8.88 -10.44 -8.62
N ALA A 69 8.37 -11.67 -8.73
CA ALA A 69 8.39 -12.64 -7.65
C ALA A 69 9.81 -13.07 -7.28
N GLU A 70 10.67 -13.36 -8.26
CA GLU A 70 12.10 -13.67 -8.07
C GLU A 70 12.82 -12.52 -7.36
N LYS A 71 12.61 -11.29 -7.82
CA LYS A 71 13.19 -10.10 -7.18
C LYS A 71 12.77 -9.96 -5.72
N VAL A 72 11.47 -10.06 -5.44
CA VAL A 72 10.96 -9.94 -4.07
C VAL A 72 11.48 -11.08 -3.21
N GLN A 73 11.57 -12.30 -3.75
CA GLN A 73 12.17 -13.43 -3.07
C GLN A 73 13.65 -13.19 -2.75
N ALA A 74 14.43 -12.63 -3.69
CA ALA A 74 15.82 -12.29 -3.46
C ALA A 74 15.99 -11.23 -2.35
N VAL A 75 15.10 -10.22 -2.32
CA VAL A 75 15.07 -9.24 -1.22
C VAL A 75 14.74 -9.93 0.11
N ALA A 76 13.75 -10.82 0.15
CA ALA A 76 13.41 -11.57 1.35
C ALA A 76 14.56 -12.48 1.83
N ASN A 77 15.24 -13.17 0.91
CA ASN A 77 16.37 -14.05 1.21
C ASN A 77 17.58 -13.28 1.80
N ALA A 78 17.70 -11.98 1.51
CA ALA A 78 18.73 -11.12 2.12
C ALA A 78 18.47 -10.81 3.62
N HIS A 79 17.31 -11.19 4.14
CA HIS A 79 16.90 -11.04 5.54
C HIS A 79 16.56 -12.41 6.17
N PRO A 80 17.52 -13.35 6.28
CA PRO A 80 17.28 -14.72 6.75
C PRO A 80 16.80 -14.81 8.22
N GLU A 81 16.96 -13.73 9.00
CA GLU A 81 16.44 -13.60 10.35
C GLU A 81 14.91 -13.43 10.42
N ILE A 82 14.27 -13.12 9.29
CA ILE A 82 12.82 -12.93 9.18
C ILE A 82 12.20 -14.13 8.48
N THR A 83 11.20 -14.76 9.12
CA THR A 83 10.45 -15.83 8.46
C THR A 83 9.44 -15.23 7.48
N THR A 84 9.72 -15.36 6.19
CA THR A 84 8.87 -14.80 5.12
C THR A 84 8.15 -15.88 4.30
N LEU A 85 6.96 -15.54 3.80
CA LEU A 85 6.24 -16.28 2.76
C LEU A 85 5.91 -15.34 1.61
N VAL A 86 6.51 -15.56 0.43
CA VAL A 86 6.28 -14.71 -0.75
C VAL A 86 5.16 -15.31 -1.60
N ILE A 87 4.16 -14.48 -1.90
CA ILE A 87 2.96 -14.85 -2.66
C ILE A 87 2.93 -14.07 -3.96
N GLY A 88 3.15 -14.76 -5.08
CA GLY A 88 3.01 -14.23 -6.43
C GLY A 88 1.91 -14.96 -7.22
N ALA A 89 1.95 -14.82 -8.54
CA ALA A 89 0.98 -15.45 -9.43
C ALA A 89 0.87 -16.99 -9.26
N PRO A 90 1.96 -17.75 -9.03
CA PRO A 90 1.86 -19.19 -8.79
C PRO A 90 1.03 -19.55 -7.55
N GLU A 91 1.22 -18.83 -6.44
CA GLU A 91 0.45 -19.08 -5.22
C GLU A 91 -1.01 -18.63 -5.35
N LEU A 92 -1.26 -17.52 -6.06
CA LEU A 92 -2.62 -17.11 -6.38
C LEU A 92 -3.34 -18.20 -7.18
N ALA A 93 -2.69 -18.82 -8.17
CA ALA A 93 -3.28 -19.91 -8.95
C ALA A 93 -3.65 -21.12 -8.08
N LEU A 94 -2.85 -21.45 -7.06
CA LEU A 94 -3.19 -22.51 -6.08
C LEU A 94 -4.44 -22.16 -5.27
N ILE A 95 -4.57 -20.90 -4.85
CA ILE A 95 -5.74 -20.40 -4.11
C ILE A 95 -6.98 -20.45 -5.01
N GLU A 96 -6.89 -19.97 -6.24
CA GLU A 96 -7.99 -20.01 -7.21
C GLU A 96 -8.42 -21.45 -7.52
N GLN A 97 -7.46 -22.36 -7.72
CA GLN A 97 -7.74 -23.78 -7.93
C GLN A 97 -8.47 -24.38 -6.73
N ARG A 98 -8.03 -24.06 -5.51
CA ARG A 98 -8.68 -24.55 -4.29
C ARG A 98 -10.08 -23.95 -4.12
N MET A 99 -10.26 -22.66 -4.39
CA MET A 99 -11.56 -22.01 -4.39
C MET A 99 -12.53 -22.69 -5.34
N ALA A 100 -12.09 -23.00 -6.56
CA ALA A 100 -12.89 -23.75 -7.54
C ALA A 100 -13.29 -25.15 -7.01
N GLN A 101 -12.36 -25.89 -6.40
CA GLN A 101 -12.65 -27.19 -5.77
C GLN A 101 -13.68 -27.10 -4.63
N LEU A 102 -13.72 -25.97 -3.94
CA LEU A 102 -14.67 -25.69 -2.85
C LEU A 102 -15.97 -25.03 -3.33
N ASN A 103 -16.18 -24.93 -4.64
CA ASN A 103 -17.31 -24.26 -5.28
C ASN A 103 -17.46 -22.79 -4.81
N ILE A 104 -16.33 -22.12 -4.63
CA ILE A 104 -16.24 -20.67 -4.43
C ILE A 104 -15.96 -20.08 -5.81
N GLU A 105 -17.02 -19.77 -6.55
CA GLU A 105 -16.89 -19.29 -7.93
C GLU A 105 -16.85 -17.76 -8.00
N ARG A 106 -16.20 -17.24 -9.06
CA ARG A 106 -16.28 -15.85 -9.54
C ARG A 106 -15.66 -14.78 -8.63
N LEU A 107 -14.55 -15.07 -7.95
CA LEU A 107 -13.86 -14.10 -7.07
C LEU A 107 -12.50 -13.61 -7.59
N ASN A 108 -12.19 -13.81 -8.88
CA ASN A 108 -10.85 -13.58 -9.43
C ASN A 108 -10.46 -12.09 -9.48
N LYS A 109 -11.43 -11.16 -9.43
CA LYS A 109 -11.15 -9.71 -9.37
C LYS A 109 -11.19 -9.19 -7.95
N GLU A 110 -11.96 -9.85 -7.10
CA GLU A 110 -12.27 -9.45 -5.75
C GLU A 110 -11.19 -9.90 -4.75
N ILE A 111 -10.51 -11.00 -5.08
CA ILE A 111 -9.41 -11.60 -4.34
C ILE A 111 -8.29 -11.88 -5.35
N GLY A 112 -7.21 -11.11 -5.29
CA GLY A 112 -6.14 -11.23 -6.29
C GLY A 112 -4.99 -10.28 -6.04
N LEU A 113 -4.00 -10.28 -6.94
CA LEU A 113 -2.78 -9.47 -6.81
C LEU A 113 -2.91 -8.07 -7.42
N ALA A 114 -4.04 -7.73 -8.05
CA ALA A 114 -4.25 -6.44 -8.71
C ALA A 114 -5.28 -5.58 -7.99
N GLY A 115 -4.91 -4.34 -7.67
CA GLY A 115 -5.75 -3.38 -6.95
C GLY A 115 -5.58 -3.46 -5.43
N TYR A 116 -5.63 -2.30 -4.77
CA TYR A 116 -5.38 -2.19 -3.33
C TYR A 116 -6.37 -3.00 -2.48
N GLY A 117 -7.67 -2.98 -2.81
CA GLY A 117 -8.67 -3.75 -2.08
C GLY A 117 -8.49 -5.27 -2.25
N ALA A 118 -8.30 -5.72 -3.49
CA ALA A 118 -8.20 -7.15 -3.80
C ALA A 118 -6.94 -7.80 -3.22
N ILE A 119 -5.80 -7.10 -3.23
CA ILE A 119 -4.56 -7.62 -2.63
C ILE A 119 -4.65 -7.71 -1.11
N ARG A 120 -5.31 -6.75 -0.44
CA ARG A 120 -5.59 -6.86 0.99
C ARG A 120 -6.55 -8.04 1.29
N ASN A 121 -7.56 -8.27 0.46
CA ASN A 121 -8.44 -9.45 0.59
C ASN A 121 -7.66 -10.76 0.43
N LEU A 122 -6.73 -10.83 -0.52
CA LEU A 122 -5.84 -11.99 -0.67
C LEU A 122 -5.04 -12.23 0.61
N GLY A 123 -4.48 -11.17 1.20
CA GLY A 123 -3.82 -11.24 2.50
C GLY A 123 -4.71 -11.81 3.61
N LEU A 124 -5.96 -11.36 3.70
CA LEU A 124 -6.93 -11.88 4.68
C LEU A 124 -7.27 -13.36 4.44
N VAL A 125 -7.41 -13.77 3.18
CA VAL A 125 -7.61 -15.19 2.81
C VAL A 125 -6.44 -16.03 3.28
N ILE A 126 -5.20 -15.59 3.03
CA ILE A 126 -4.00 -16.30 3.47
C ILE A 126 -3.95 -16.40 4.99
N ALA A 127 -4.23 -15.29 5.70
CA ALA A 127 -4.29 -15.30 7.16
C ALA A 127 -5.30 -16.34 7.69
N ASN A 128 -6.46 -16.44 7.04
CA ASN A 128 -7.52 -17.38 7.39
C ASN A 128 -7.18 -18.85 7.06
N VAL A 129 -6.54 -19.09 5.90
CA VAL A 129 -6.07 -20.42 5.47
C VAL A 129 -4.99 -20.95 6.40
N LEU A 130 -4.07 -20.08 6.83
CA LEU A 130 -2.97 -20.44 7.73
C LEU A 130 -3.38 -20.43 9.22
N GLY A 131 -4.62 -20.07 9.54
CA GLY A 131 -5.16 -20.15 10.91
C GLY A 131 -4.68 -19.05 11.86
N PHE A 132 -4.33 -17.87 11.36
CA PHE A 132 -3.95 -16.72 12.20
C PHE A 132 -5.16 -16.07 12.87
N ASP A 133 -4.94 -15.51 14.07
CA ASP A 133 -5.99 -14.83 14.83
C ASP A 133 -6.17 -13.35 14.45
N ALA A 134 -5.13 -12.76 13.85
CA ALA A 134 -5.12 -11.37 13.42
C ALA A 134 -4.21 -11.18 12.21
N ALA A 135 -4.57 -10.22 11.37
CA ALA A 135 -3.75 -9.72 10.28
C ALA A 135 -3.28 -8.31 10.63
N VAL A 136 -1.98 -8.05 10.53
CA VAL A 136 -1.36 -6.72 10.66
C VAL A 136 -0.85 -6.33 9.28
N PHE A 137 -1.46 -5.33 8.67
CA PHE A 137 -0.97 -4.78 7.41
C PHE A 137 0.14 -3.77 7.69
N LEU A 138 1.17 -3.83 6.84
CA LEU A 138 2.32 -2.93 6.77
C LEU A 138 2.63 -2.68 5.30
N ASP A 139 2.87 -1.44 4.89
CA ASP A 139 3.22 -1.12 3.50
C ASP A 139 4.74 -1.25 3.29
N ASP A 140 5.19 -1.47 2.06
CA ASP A 140 6.61 -1.73 1.75
C ASP A 140 7.52 -0.50 1.89
N ASP A 141 6.95 0.70 1.97
CA ASP A 141 7.63 1.99 2.17
C ASP A 141 7.65 2.47 3.63
N GLU A 142 7.20 1.64 4.57
CA GLU A 142 7.13 1.94 5.99
C GLU A 142 8.32 1.38 6.78
N VAL A 143 8.62 2.02 7.92
CA VAL A 143 9.72 1.64 8.82
C VAL A 143 9.21 1.54 10.25
N VAL A 144 9.42 0.37 10.86
CA VAL A 144 9.06 0.11 12.25
C VAL A 144 10.22 0.47 13.17
N ASP A 145 10.01 1.41 14.08
CA ASP A 145 11.05 1.81 15.04
C ASP A 145 11.04 1.04 16.34
N ASP A 146 9.85 0.66 16.77
CA ASP A 146 9.56 0.16 18.10
C ASP A 146 9.64 -1.38 18.16
N PRO A 147 10.53 -1.98 18.96
CA PRO A 147 10.56 -3.43 19.17
C PRO A 147 9.21 -4.01 19.63
N GLN A 148 8.41 -3.23 20.37
CA GLN A 148 7.09 -3.65 20.86
C GLN A 148 5.97 -3.42 19.85
N PHE A 149 6.26 -3.15 18.57
CA PHE A 149 5.27 -2.81 17.55
C PHE A 149 4.11 -3.81 17.48
N LEU A 150 4.37 -5.13 17.45
CA LEU A 150 3.30 -6.13 17.40
C LEU A 150 2.57 -6.30 18.73
N GLN A 151 3.28 -6.21 19.86
CA GLN A 151 2.62 -6.19 21.18
C GLN A 151 1.62 -5.04 21.25
N LYS A 152 2.03 -3.86 20.76
CA LYS A 152 1.16 -2.70 20.65
C LYS A 152 0.04 -2.93 19.66
N ALA A 153 0.28 -3.52 18.49
CA ALA A 153 -0.77 -3.90 17.53
C ALA A 153 -1.86 -4.78 18.16
N MET A 154 -1.49 -5.70 19.05
CA MET A 154 -2.43 -6.60 19.71
C MET A 154 -3.13 -5.97 20.93
N TYR A 155 -2.65 -4.82 21.44
CA TYR A 155 -3.26 -4.16 22.59
C TYR A 155 -4.73 -3.80 22.32
N GLY A 156 -5.63 -4.34 23.13
CA GLY A 156 -7.07 -4.14 23.03
C GLY A 156 -7.77 -4.93 21.93
N LEU A 157 -7.05 -5.47 20.93
CA LEU A 157 -7.65 -6.23 19.84
C LEU A 157 -8.29 -7.52 20.37
N GLY A 158 -9.50 -7.84 19.92
CA GLY A 158 -10.30 -8.97 20.41
C GLY A 158 -10.86 -8.79 21.84
N LYS A 159 -10.70 -7.60 22.45
CA LYS A 159 -11.29 -7.27 23.76
C LYS A 159 -12.55 -6.44 23.59
N LEU A 160 -13.31 -6.32 24.69
CA LEU A 160 -14.46 -5.43 24.76
C LEU A 160 -14.04 -4.07 25.33
N THR A 161 -14.62 -3.02 24.78
CA THR A 161 -14.61 -1.68 25.41
C THR A 161 -15.39 -1.69 26.71
N ARG A 162 -15.29 -0.60 27.50
CA ARG A 162 -16.13 -0.41 28.69
C ARG A 162 -17.64 -0.46 28.41
N GLN A 163 -18.05 -0.19 27.17
CA GLN A 163 -19.46 -0.23 26.74
C GLN A 163 -19.85 -1.59 26.15
N GLY A 164 -18.99 -2.60 26.23
CA GLY A 164 -19.27 -3.94 25.69
C GLY A 164 -19.12 -4.05 24.17
N VAL A 165 -18.63 -3.01 23.48
CA VAL A 165 -18.37 -3.05 22.03
C VAL A 165 -17.06 -3.79 21.77
N PRO A 166 -17.01 -4.81 20.91
CA PRO A 166 -15.78 -5.53 20.58
C PRO A 166 -14.83 -4.69 19.72
N ILE A 167 -13.54 -4.79 20.02
CA ILE A 167 -12.45 -4.14 19.26
C ILE A 167 -11.94 -5.17 18.25
N VAL A 168 -12.58 -5.19 17.08
CA VAL A 168 -12.28 -6.17 16.02
C VAL A 168 -11.30 -5.64 14.96
N ALA A 169 -11.07 -4.33 14.93
CA ALA A 169 -10.06 -3.70 14.10
C ALA A 169 -9.52 -2.46 14.80
N LYS A 170 -8.26 -2.13 14.53
CA LYS A 170 -7.66 -0.88 15.01
C LYS A 170 -6.56 -0.40 14.07
N THR A 171 -6.23 0.88 14.19
CA THR A 171 -5.18 1.54 13.43
C THR A 171 -4.30 2.39 14.35
N GLY A 172 -3.03 2.51 14.03
CA GLY A 172 -2.11 3.44 14.67
C GLY A 172 -2.07 4.77 13.93
N TYR A 173 -0.88 5.38 13.92
CA TYR A 173 -0.59 6.57 13.13
C TYR A 173 0.81 6.50 12.52
N TYR A 174 1.04 7.37 11.56
CA TYR A 174 2.32 7.53 10.90
C TYR A 174 3.06 8.74 11.41
N LEU A 175 4.38 8.61 11.51
CA LEU A 175 5.30 9.72 11.56
C LEU A 175 5.87 9.96 10.17
N ASN A 176 6.04 11.23 9.85
CA ASN A 176 6.72 11.64 8.64
C ASN A 176 8.25 11.68 8.78
N ASP A 177 8.92 12.14 7.73
CA ASP A 177 10.33 12.43 7.56
C ASP A 177 10.85 13.49 8.55
N GLU A 178 9.97 14.33 9.07
CA GLU A 178 10.21 15.30 10.16
C GLU A 178 9.87 14.75 11.56
N GLY A 179 9.41 13.50 11.67
CA GLY A 179 8.97 12.91 12.94
C GLY A 179 7.64 13.48 13.47
N SER A 180 6.80 14.03 12.61
CA SER A 180 5.47 14.59 12.91
C SER A 180 4.34 13.72 12.36
N TYR A 181 3.23 13.66 13.10
CA TYR A 181 1.98 13.01 12.66
C TYR A 181 1.03 13.99 11.93
N LEU A 182 1.43 15.25 11.78
CA LEU A 182 0.63 16.26 11.12
C LEU A 182 0.88 16.25 9.63
N SER A 183 -0.18 16.48 8.88
CA SER A 183 -0.05 16.78 7.47
C SER A 183 0.63 18.12 7.26
N LYS A 184 1.59 18.17 6.33
CA LYS A 184 2.26 19.34 5.78
C LYS A 184 1.34 20.12 4.83
N TRP A 185 0.07 20.21 5.19
CA TRP A 185 -0.90 21.02 4.50
C TRP A 185 -0.61 22.50 4.68
N GLU A 186 -0.93 23.27 3.63
CA GLU A 186 -0.80 24.71 3.66
C GLU A 186 -2.13 25.41 3.34
N ASP A 187 -2.41 26.47 4.10
CA ASP A 187 -3.56 27.37 3.87
C ASP A 187 -3.30 28.33 2.71
N LYS A 188 -3.40 27.82 1.49
CA LYS A 188 -3.29 28.62 0.26
C LYS A 188 -4.67 28.83 -0.37
N TRP A 189 -4.87 29.97 -1.02
CA TRP A 189 -6.13 30.35 -1.67
C TRP A 189 -6.67 29.27 -2.63
N TYR A 190 -5.78 28.56 -3.34
CA TYR A 190 -6.15 27.52 -4.29
C TYR A 190 -6.59 26.19 -3.64
N ASN A 191 -6.47 26.05 -2.31
CA ASN A 191 -6.94 24.90 -1.52
C ASN A 191 -8.25 25.18 -0.79
N ARG A 192 -8.87 26.36 -0.98
CA ARG A 192 -10.07 26.81 -0.25
C ARG A 192 -11.22 25.78 -0.26
N PHE A 193 -11.39 25.04 -1.35
CA PHE A 193 -12.45 24.03 -1.52
C PHE A 193 -11.96 22.58 -1.36
N TRP A 194 -10.70 22.40 -0.95
CA TRP A 194 -10.04 21.09 -0.79
C TRP A 194 -9.14 21.08 0.45
N GLN A 195 -9.77 21.22 1.63
CA GLN A 195 -9.09 21.37 2.92
C GLN A 195 -8.86 20.02 3.62
N GLN A 196 -8.50 18.98 2.86
CA GLN A 196 -8.33 17.62 3.38
C GLN A 196 -7.29 17.57 4.51
N GLY A 197 -6.14 18.20 4.28
CA GLY A 197 -5.05 18.26 5.24
C GLY A 197 -5.39 18.97 6.55
N ARG A 198 -6.08 20.10 6.44
CA ARG A 198 -6.59 20.81 7.62
C ARG A 198 -7.56 19.95 8.42
N ALA A 199 -8.58 19.39 7.75
CA ALA A 199 -9.59 18.55 8.38
C ALA A 199 -8.97 17.35 9.12
N PHE A 200 -7.98 16.70 8.51
CA PHE A 200 -7.21 15.64 9.15
C PHE A 200 -6.40 16.14 10.34
N ASN A 201 -5.65 17.24 10.20
CA ASN A 201 -4.83 17.78 11.29
C ASN A 201 -5.70 18.11 12.51
N GLU A 202 -6.89 18.66 12.28
CA GLU A 202 -7.88 18.90 13.33
C GLU A 202 -8.35 17.59 14.00
N TRP A 203 -8.64 16.55 13.21
CA TRP A 203 -9.03 15.23 13.73
C TRP A 203 -7.90 14.55 14.51
N ILE A 204 -6.72 14.36 13.91
CA ILE A 204 -5.62 13.58 14.52
C ILE A 204 -5.11 14.27 15.78
N SER A 205 -5.04 15.61 15.79
CA SER A 205 -4.66 16.36 16.99
C SER A 205 -5.62 16.10 18.16
N LYS A 206 -6.92 15.95 17.89
CA LYS A 206 -7.91 15.57 18.90
C LYS A 206 -7.74 14.12 19.34
N ALA A 207 -7.51 13.21 18.40
CA ALA A 207 -7.31 11.78 18.67
C ALA A 207 -6.07 11.51 19.52
N MET A 208 -4.95 12.20 19.24
CA MET A 208 -3.70 12.09 20.00
C MET A 208 -3.85 12.51 21.46
N ARG A 209 -4.68 13.52 21.75
CA ARG A 209 -4.98 13.96 23.13
C ARG A 209 -6.01 13.07 23.85
N GLY A 210 -6.62 12.13 23.12
CA GLY A 210 -7.64 11.23 23.64
C GLY A 210 -7.08 10.11 24.52
N PRO A 211 -7.95 9.21 25.02
CA PRO A 211 -7.50 7.95 25.61
C PRO A 211 -6.77 7.11 24.56
N ARG A 212 -5.91 6.19 25.03
CA ARG A 212 -5.09 5.36 24.14
C ARG A 212 -5.87 4.77 22.97
N LEU A 213 -6.97 4.10 23.28
CA LEU A 213 -7.91 3.59 22.28
C LEU A 213 -9.12 4.53 22.22
N SER A 214 -9.31 5.16 21.06
CA SER A 214 -10.46 6.01 20.77
C SER A 214 -11.12 5.59 19.46
N ARG A 215 -12.37 5.97 19.23
CA ARG A 215 -13.04 5.68 17.96
C ARG A 215 -12.34 6.45 16.83
N SER A 216 -11.88 5.76 15.77
CA SER A 216 -11.13 6.41 14.69
C SER A 216 -12.05 6.87 13.57
N ASN A 217 -11.73 8.00 12.90
CA ASN A 217 -12.34 8.39 11.63
C ASN A 217 -11.36 8.30 10.45
N HIS A 218 -10.15 7.82 10.67
CA HIS A 218 -9.15 7.61 9.65
C HIS A 218 -8.46 6.25 9.87
N VAL A 219 -7.82 5.75 8.84
CA VAL A 219 -7.08 4.48 8.88
C VAL A 219 -5.77 4.70 8.15
N CYS A 220 -4.69 4.33 8.82
CA CYS A 220 -3.36 4.18 8.25
C CYS A 220 -3.25 2.75 7.72
N GLY A 221 -3.30 2.56 6.39
CA GLY A 221 -3.40 1.24 5.75
C GLY A 221 -2.29 0.25 6.13
N GLY A 222 -1.05 0.70 6.26
CA GLY A 222 0.10 -0.07 6.76
C GLY A 222 0.34 0.04 8.29
N CYS A 223 -0.55 0.72 9.03
CA CYS A 223 -0.62 0.60 10.48
C CYS A 223 -2.03 0.16 10.90
N LEU A 224 -2.43 -1.02 10.42
CA LEU A 224 -3.78 -1.57 10.55
C LEU A 224 -3.75 -3.01 11.06
N ALA A 225 -4.44 -3.27 12.16
CA ALA A 225 -4.60 -4.61 12.71
C ALA A 225 -6.08 -5.03 12.68
N ILE A 226 -6.36 -6.21 12.15
CA ILE A 226 -7.71 -6.75 11.96
C ILE A 226 -7.79 -8.13 12.62
N HIS A 227 -8.73 -8.29 13.54
CA HIS A 227 -9.02 -9.56 14.20
C HIS A 227 -9.76 -10.52 13.26
N LYS A 228 -9.60 -11.84 13.45
CA LYS A 228 -10.27 -12.87 12.65
C LYS A 228 -11.78 -12.75 12.58
N GLU A 229 -12.42 -12.26 13.65
CA GLU A 229 -13.86 -12.02 13.65
C GLU A 229 -14.29 -10.92 12.67
N ALA A 230 -13.43 -9.92 12.44
CA ALA A 230 -13.68 -8.89 11.42
C ALA A 230 -13.34 -9.43 10.03
N PHE A 231 -12.11 -9.92 9.80
CA PHE A 231 -11.70 -10.28 8.44
C PHE A 231 -12.48 -11.46 7.87
N ARG A 232 -12.99 -12.39 8.68
CA ARG A 232 -13.85 -13.48 8.19
C ARG A 232 -15.23 -13.00 7.78
N ARG A 233 -15.68 -11.87 8.32
CA ARG A 233 -17.01 -11.33 8.08
C ARG A 233 -17.01 -10.22 7.06
N LEU A 234 -15.95 -9.43 6.94
CA LEU A 234 -15.89 -8.23 6.11
C LEU A 234 -14.65 -8.20 5.22
N ALA A 235 -14.88 -7.96 3.94
CA ALA A 235 -13.85 -7.75 2.93
C ALA A 235 -13.54 -6.26 2.73
N PHE A 236 -12.35 -5.98 2.22
CA PHE A 236 -12.03 -4.72 1.54
C PHE A 236 -12.79 -4.62 0.22
N ASP A 237 -13.09 -3.39 -0.21
CA ASP A 237 -13.76 -3.13 -1.48
C ASP A 237 -12.77 -3.23 -2.65
N PRO A 238 -12.93 -4.18 -3.59
CA PRO A 238 -12.03 -4.32 -4.73
C PRO A 238 -12.18 -3.22 -5.79
N TRP A 239 -13.30 -2.47 -5.80
CA TRP A 239 -13.61 -1.46 -6.81
C TRP A 239 -13.21 -0.05 -6.38
N ILE A 240 -12.75 0.15 -5.15
CA ILE A 240 -12.15 1.43 -4.79
C ILE A 240 -10.72 1.48 -5.31
N ALA A 241 -10.45 2.45 -6.19
CA ALA A 241 -9.14 2.57 -6.82
C ALA A 241 -8.01 2.99 -5.87
N ARG A 242 -8.35 3.60 -4.73
CA ARG A 242 -7.43 4.16 -3.74
C ARG A 242 -8.19 4.52 -2.46
N GLY A 243 -7.61 4.30 -1.27
CA GLY A 243 -8.26 4.65 0.00
C GLY A 243 -9.14 3.54 0.56
N GLU A 244 -8.84 2.30 0.18
CA GLU A 244 -9.46 1.06 0.61
C GLU A 244 -9.42 0.89 2.14
N ASP A 245 -8.44 1.47 2.81
CA ASP A 245 -8.30 1.45 4.27
C ASP A 245 -9.44 2.20 4.99
N LEU A 246 -9.70 3.44 4.58
CA LEU A 246 -10.79 4.27 5.07
C LEU A 246 -12.13 3.70 4.61
N ASP A 247 -12.23 3.18 3.39
CA ASP A 247 -13.42 2.49 2.94
C ASP A 247 -13.72 1.25 3.79
N TYR A 248 -12.69 0.48 4.20
CA TYR A 248 -12.87 -0.64 5.12
C TYR A 248 -13.43 -0.21 6.48
N MET A 249 -13.03 0.97 7.00
CA MET A 249 -13.68 1.57 8.17
C MET A 249 -15.15 1.86 7.91
N LEU A 250 -15.50 2.44 6.75
CA LEU A 250 -16.90 2.70 6.41
C LEU A 250 -17.69 1.39 6.31
N ASN A 251 -17.11 0.33 5.74
CA ASN A 251 -17.68 -1.01 5.67
C ASN A 251 -17.93 -1.59 7.06
N LEU A 252 -16.93 -1.55 7.95
CA LEU A 252 -17.08 -1.96 9.35
C LEU A 252 -18.29 -1.28 10.00
N ARG A 253 -18.42 0.04 9.84
CA ARG A 253 -19.53 0.81 10.40
C ARG A 253 -20.87 0.47 9.78
N MET A 254 -20.95 0.30 8.46
CA MET A 254 -22.18 -0.14 7.79
C MET A 254 -22.65 -1.51 8.30
N TYR A 255 -21.72 -2.41 8.62
CA TYR A 255 -22.00 -3.75 9.15
C TYR A 255 -21.93 -3.83 10.69
N GLY A 256 -22.10 -2.70 11.39
CA GLY A 256 -22.31 -2.66 12.85
C GLY A 256 -21.08 -2.88 13.72
N SER A 257 -19.89 -2.65 13.18
CA SER A 257 -18.62 -2.65 13.91
C SER A 257 -17.88 -1.33 13.75
N ASP A 258 -16.73 -1.18 14.40
CA ASP A 258 -15.94 0.04 14.29
C ASP A 258 -14.44 -0.26 14.28
N ILE A 259 -13.67 0.77 13.97
CA ILE A 259 -12.22 0.75 14.05
C ILE A 259 -11.73 1.73 15.11
N TRP A 260 -10.71 1.31 15.87
CA TRP A 260 -10.16 2.06 16.99
C TRP A 260 -8.80 2.66 16.63
N PHE A 261 -8.56 3.91 17.03
CA PHE A 261 -7.29 4.59 16.93
C PHE A 261 -6.46 4.30 18.19
N ASP A 262 -5.24 3.78 18.03
CA ASP A 262 -4.26 3.57 19.10
C ASP A 262 -3.17 4.65 19.05
N ASN A 263 -3.26 5.66 19.92
CA ASN A 263 -2.30 6.78 19.92
C ASN A 263 -0.89 6.42 20.44
N GLN A 264 -0.64 5.14 20.76
CA GLN A 264 0.68 4.62 21.13
C GLN A 264 1.27 3.66 20.09
N TRP A 265 0.50 3.30 19.05
CA TRP A 265 0.95 2.41 17.99
C TRP A 265 1.33 3.24 16.77
N VAL A 266 2.61 3.18 16.39
CA VAL A 266 3.22 4.13 15.47
C VAL A 266 4.29 3.46 14.61
N LEU A 267 4.46 3.97 13.40
CA LEU A 267 5.57 3.68 12.50
C LEU A 267 5.95 4.93 11.69
N ARG A 268 7.07 4.91 10.99
CA ARG A 268 7.45 5.97 10.04
C ARG A 268 7.02 5.62 8.63
N HIS A 269 6.33 6.54 7.97
CA HIS A 269 6.03 6.43 6.54
C HIS A 269 7.14 7.14 5.76
N LEU A 270 7.81 6.46 4.83
CA LEU A 270 8.89 7.06 4.04
C LEU A 270 8.70 6.76 2.54
N PRO A 271 7.64 7.31 1.93
CA PRO A 271 7.30 7.04 0.54
C PRO A 271 8.34 7.64 -0.42
N PRO A 272 8.58 7.03 -1.59
CA PRO A 272 9.44 7.63 -2.60
C PRO A 272 8.81 8.89 -3.19
N ALA A 273 9.65 9.78 -3.73
CA ALA A 273 9.20 11.02 -4.35
C ALA A 273 8.19 10.75 -5.47
N SER A 274 7.04 11.42 -5.41
CA SER A 274 5.96 11.18 -6.36
C SER A 274 6.10 11.99 -7.65
N PRO A 275 5.75 11.41 -8.82
CA PRO A 275 6.02 12.04 -10.11
C PRO A 275 5.04 13.15 -10.52
N SER A 276 3.79 13.20 -10.01
CA SER A 276 2.80 14.22 -10.41
C SER A 276 1.72 14.46 -9.34
N GLU A 277 1.49 15.73 -9.01
CA GLU A 277 0.41 16.17 -8.12
C GLU A 277 -0.97 16.10 -8.78
N GLY A 278 -1.05 16.36 -10.08
CA GLY A 278 -2.31 16.32 -10.82
C GLY A 278 -2.84 14.90 -11.01
N LEU A 279 -1.96 13.90 -11.17
CA LEU A 279 -2.34 12.49 -11.22
C LEU A 279 -2.95 12.02 -9.90
N ARG A 280 -2.35 12.43 -8.78
CA ARG A 280 -2.84 12.11 -7.43
C ARG A 280 -4.18 12.74 -7.13
N PHE A 281 -4.32 14.02 -7.46
CA PHE A 281 -5.62 14.69 -7.38
C PHE A 281 -6.68 14.01 -8.25
N ARG A 282 -6.31 13.48 -9.42
CA ARG A 282 -7.22 12.64 -10.22
C ARG A 282 -7.63 11.37 -9.47
N GLN A 283 -6.71 10.63 -8.85
CA GLN A 283 -7.06 9.45 -8.06
C GLN A 283 -7.99 9.81 -6.88
N ASP A 284 -7.73 10.92 -6.18
CA ASP A 284 -8.59 11.38 -5.08
C ASP A 284 -10.02 11.69 -5.56
N ILE A 285 -10.16 12.25 -6.77
CA ILE A 285 -11.48 12.46 -7.37
C ILE A 285 -12.22 11.13 -7.58
N PHE A 286 -11.54 10.11 -8.10
CA PHE A 286 -12.13 8.78 -8.26
C PHE A 286 -12.53 8.19 -6.92
N ARG A 287 -11.64 8.22 -5.93
CA ARG A 287 -11.89 7.78 -4.56
C ARG A 287 -13.14 8.45 -3.97
N TRP A 288 -13.12 9.78 -3.82
CA TRP A 288 -14.16 10.47 -3.07
C TRP A 288 -15.52 10.42 -3.77
N LEU A 289 -15.56 10.44 -5.11
CA LEU A 289 -16.82 10.25 -5.84
C LEU A 289 -17.34 8.81 -5.72
N TYR A 290 -16.47 7.82 -5.72
CA TYR A 290 -16.84 6.42 -5.49
C TYR A 290 -17.40 6.22 -4.07
N GLU A 291 -16.65 6.62 -3.04
CA GLU A 291 -17.05 6.49 -1.62
C GLU A 291 -18.37 7.23 -1.36
N TYR A 292 -18.54 8.45 -1.88
CA TYR A 292 -19.79 9.20 -1.76
C TYR A 292 -20.98 8.42 -2.36
N ARG A 293 -20.83 7.90 -3.58
CA ARG A 293 -21.89 7.14 -4.26
C ARG A 293 -22.19 5.80 -3.56
N LYS A 294 -21.16 5.11 -3.08
CA LYS A 294 -21.30 3.88 -2.30
C LYS A 294 -22.10 4.12 -1.02
N LEU A 295 -21.78 5.19 -0.27
CA LEU A 295 -22.55 5.55 0.92
C LEU A 295 -23.99 5.96 0.57
N GLU A 296 -24.23 6.67 -0.54
CA GLU A 296 -25.59 6.95 -1.01
C GLU A 296 -26.37 5.66 -1.31
N TYR A 297 -25.76 4.73 -2.05
CA TYR A 297 -26.36 3.44 -2.37
C TYR A 297 -26.68 2.61 -1.11
N SER A 298 -25.76 2.58 -0.15
CA SER A 298 -25.92 1.84 1.11
C SER A 298 -27.17 2.25 1.91
N ARG A 299 -27.62 3.51 1.78
CA ARG A 299 -28.81 4.01 2.49
C ARG A 299 -30.10 3.35 2.01
N ALA A 300 -30.11 2.79 0.81
CA ALA A 300 -31.25 2.06 0.26
C ALA A 300 -31.29 0.59 0.73
N LEU A 301 -30.22 0.09 1.36
CA LEU A 301 -30.14 -1.29 1.85
C LEU A 301 -30.62 -1.36 3.30
N ILE A 302 -31.59 -2.24 3.56
CA ILE A 302 -32.31 -2.30 4.85
C ILE A 302 -31.41 -2.84 5.97
N ASP A 303 -30.52 -3.77 5.66
CA ASP A 303 -29.71 -4.49 6.65
C ASP A 303 -28.44 -3.73 7.07
N LEU A 304 -28.19 -2.53 6.52
CA LEU A 304 -26.98 -1.75 6.80
C LEU A 304 -27.24 -0.56 7.72
N GLN A 305 -26.29 -0.30 8.62
CA GLN A 305 -26.27 0.91 9.41
C GLN A 305 -25.90 2.13 8.55
N GLN A 306 -26.62 3.22 8.72
CA GLN A 306 -26.36 4.45 7.99
C GLN A 306 -25.14 5.19 8.55
N VAL A 307 -24.08 5.28 7.75
CA VAL A 307 -22.91 6.12 8.06
C VAL A 307 -23.19 7.54 7.59
N LYS A 308 -23.32 8.47 8.54
CA LYS A 308 -23.61 9.89 8.25
C LYS A 308 -22.32 10.70 8.18
N PRO A 309 -22.14 11.59 7.19
CA PRO A 309 -20.98 12.48 7.11
C PRO A 309 -20.71 13.27 8.40
N ALA A 310 -21.77 13.76 9.05
CA ALA A 310 -21.67 14.47 10.33
C ALA A 310 -21.01 13.64 11.47
N SER A 311 -21.13 12.30 11.43
CA SER A 311 -20.46 11.42 12.40
C SER A 311 -18.96 11.22 12.12
N LEU A 312 -18.50 11.71 10.97
CA LEU A 312 -17.14 11.65 10.47
C LEU A 312 -16.48 13.04 10.46
N GLU A 313 -17.04 14.04 11.14
CA GLU A 313 -16.40 15.36 11.28
C GLU A 313 -15.23 15.32 12.29
N PRO A 314 -14.14 16.07 12.08
CA PRO A 314 -13.90 16.99 10.95
C PRO A 314 -13.39 16.30 9.67
N TYR A 315 -12.95 15.03 9.77
CA TYR A 315 -12.43 14.24 8.65
C TYR A 315 -12.91 12.79 8.75
N PRO A 316 -13.36 12.15 7.65
CA PRO A 316 -13.50 12.65 6.27
C PRO A 316 -14.83 13.35 5.95
N GLY A 317 -15.65 13.66 6.96
CA GLY A 317 -17.04 14.16 6.82
C GLY A 317 -17.30 15.07 5.63
N PRO A 318 -16.55 16.19 5.46
CA PRO A 318 -16.80 17.13 4.38
C PRO A 318 -16.70 16.50 3.00
N PHE A 319 -15.93 15.44 2.77
CA PHE A 319 -15.77 14.80 1.45
C PHE A 319 -16.91 13.84 1.11
N LEU A 320 -17.77 13.51 2.07
CA LEU A 320 -18.89 12.57 1.91
C LEU A 320 -20.25 13.29 1.84
N GLU A 321 -20.23 14.60 1.58
CA GLU A 321 -21.40 15.46 1.47
C GLU A 321 -21.75 15.85 0.03
N PRO A 322 -23.03 16.17 -0.23
CA PRO A 322 -23.45 16.77 -1.50
C PRO A 322 -22.60 17.99 -1.88
N GLY A 323 -22.42 18.23 -3.18
CA GLY A 323 -21.61 19.36 -3.68
C GLY A 323 -20.11 19.07 -3.81
N LEU A 324 -19.65 17.85 -3.50
CA LEU A 324 -18.28 17.40 -3.77
C LEU A 324 -17.86 17.65 -5.23
N ARG A 325 -18.73 17.34 -6.22
CA ARG A 325 -18.45 17.60 -7.65
C ARG A 325 -18.13 19.07 -7.94
N SER A 326 -18.85 20.00 -7.33
CA SER A 326 -18.61 21.45 -7.51
C SER A 326 -17.29 21.87 -6.87
N ARG A 327 -16.98 21.38 -5.66
CA ARG A 327 -15.70 21.64 -4.97
C ARG A 327 -14.51 21.09 -5.76
N ILE A 328 -14.63 19.91 -6.35
CA ILE A 328 -13.62 19.33 -7.24
C ILE A 328 -13.34 20.27 -8.43
N ARG A 329 -14.39 20.70 -9.14
CA ARG A 329 -14.24 21.58 -10.32
C ARG A 329 -13.58 22.90 -9.95
N LEU A 330 -14.03 23.55 -8.87
CA LEU A 330 -13.45 24.80 -8.38
C LEU A 330 -11.99 24.61 -7.98
N THR A 331 -11.67 23.57 -7.21
CA THR A 331 -10.30 23.26 -6.80
C THR A 331 -9.39 23.02 -8.00
N ALA A 332 -9.83 22.20 -8.96
CA ALA A 332 -9.08 21.92 -10.18
C ALA A 332 -8.79 23.19 -10.98
N TRP A 333 -9.79 24.08 -11.09
CA TRP A 333 -9.64 25.37 -11.75
C TRP A 333 -8.63 26.27 -11.03
N LEU A 334 -8.78 26.47 -9.71
CA LEU A 334 -7.86 27.29 -8.91
C LEU A 334 -6.41 26.76 -8.94
N ARG A 335 -6.23 25.46 -8.71
CA ARG A 335 -4.90 24.81 -8.77
C ARG A 335 -4.27 24.88 -10.16
N SER A 336 -5.05 24.97 -11.23
CA SER A 336 -4.51 25.15 -12.58
C SER A 336 -3.84 26.52 -12.82
N PHE A 337 -4.08 27.50 -11.95
CA PHE A 337 -3.37 28.79 -11.94
C PHE A 337 -2.25 28.81 -10.90
N GLY A 338 -2.52 28.28 -9.70
CA GLY A 338 -1.63 28.37 -8.54
C GLY A 338 -0.57 27.29 -8.40
N ARG A 339 -0.63 26.18 -9.16
CA ARG A 339 0.33 25.06 -9.06
C ARG A 339 1.14 24.86 -10.34
N PRO A 340 2.33 24.22 -10.26
CA PRO A 340 3.17 23.92 -11.43
C PRO A 340 2.49 22.96 -12.43
N ASP A 341 1.72 21.98 -11.96
CA ASP A 341 1.09 20.93 -12.80
C ASP A 341 -0.23 21.38 -13.47
N LYS A 342 -0.20 22.55 -14.10
CA LYS A 342 -1.38 23.25 -14.63
C LYS A 342 -2.15 22.41 -15.65
N ARG A 343 -1.44 21.65 -16.49
CA ARG A 343 -2.04 20.83 -17.56
C ARG A 343 -2.80 19.65 -16.96
N ALA A 344 -2.24 18.93 -15.99
CA ALA A 344 -2.92 17.81 -15.36
C ALA A 344 -4.15 18.27 -14.58
N TYR A 345 -4.10 19.42 -13.87
CA TYR A 345 -5.29 19.96 -13.20
C TYR A 345 -6.42 20.34 -14.17
N ARG A 346 -6.10 20.92 -15.33
CA ARG A 346 -7.11 21.20 -16.37
C ARG A 346 -7.71 19.92 -16.96
N GLN A 347 -6.91 18.89 -17.15
CA GLN A 347 -7.40 17.58 -17.59
C GLN A 347 -8.27 16.92 -16.53
N ALA A 348 -7.87 16.99 -15.25
CA ALA A 348 -8.67 16.54 -14.12
C ALA A 348 -10.04 17.25 -14.08
N ALA A 349 -10.06 18.57 -14.27
CA ALA A 349 -11.29 19.37 -14.30
C ALA A 349 -12.24 18.99 -15.44
N LYS A 350 -11.72 18.75 -16.65
CA LYS A 350 -12.51 18.53 -17.87
C LYS A 350 -12.96 17.08 -18.06
N VAL A 351 -12.12 16.10 -17.68
CA VAL A 351 -12.28 14.69 -18.08
C VAL A 351 -12.69 13.80 -16.90
N VAL A 352 -12.31 14.15 -15.67
CA VAL A 352 -12.35 13.20 -14.56
C VAL A 352 -13.69 13.21 -13.81
N ALA A 353 -14.37 14.35 -13.65
CA ALA A 353 -15.64 14.34 -12.92
C ALA A 353 -16.72 13.48 -13.60
N GLY A 354 -16.79 13.48 -14.94
CA GLY A 354 -17.72 12.65 -15.70
C GLY A 354 -17.34 11.17 -15.64
N ALA A 355 -16.08 10.83 -15.96
CA ALA A 355 -15.59 9.46 -15.94
C ALA A 355 -15.62 8.84 -14.54
N ALA A 356 -15.21 9.56 -13.50
CA ALA A 356 -15.25 9.10 -12.11
C ALA A 356 -16.68 8.93 -11.61
N SER A 357 -17.60 9.81 -12.01
CA SER A 357 -19.03 9.63 -11.69
C SER A 357 -19.62 8.41 -12.36
N ALA A 358 -19.34 8.21 -13.65
CA ALA A 358 -19.79 7.03 -14.39
C ALA A 358 -19.20 5.75 -13.80
N TYR A 359 -17.92 5.77 -13.43
CA TYR A 359 -17.25 4.66 -12.74
C TYR A 359 -17.93 4.36 -11.40
N ALA A 360 -18.17 5.37 -10.57
CA ALA A 360 -18.83 5.21 -9.28
C ALA A 360 -20.25 4.63 -9.44
N GLU A 361 -21.04 5.17 -10.37
CA GLU A 361 -22.40 4.70 -10.66
C GLU A 361 -22.41 3.24 -11.17
N ALA A 362 -21.43 2.86 -12.00
CA ALA A 362 -21.33 1.50 -12.55
C ALA A 362 -20.80 0.45 -11.57
N ASN A 363 -20.14 0.85 -10.48
CA ASN A 363 -19.43 -0.09 -9.59
C ASN A 363 -19.86 -0.03 -8.12
N CYS A 364 -20.59 1.00 -7.66
CA CYS A 364 -20.91 1.17 -6.23
C CYS A 364 -21.74 0.03 -5.62
N ALA A 365 -22.53 -0.70 -6.42
CA ALA A 365 -23.33 -1.83 -5.94
C ALA A 365 -22.51 -3.12 -5.76
N LYS A 366 -21.42 -3.28 -6.54
CA LYS A 366 -20.68 -4.55 -6.65
C LYS A 366 -20.03 -4.99 -5.34
N TYR A 367 -19.60 -4.03 -4.53
CA TYR A 367 -19.08 -4.33 -3.18
C TYR A 367 -20.09 -5.10 -2.34
N PHE A 368 -21.36 -4.70 -2.35
CA PHE A 368 -22.38 -5.33 -1.52
C PHE A 368 -22.72 -6.75 -2.02
N GLU A 369 -22.66 -6.98 -3.33
CA GLU A 369 -22.79 -8.32 -3.93
C GLU A 369 -21.64 -9.24 -3.50
N PHE A 370 -20.40 -8.75 -3.57
CA PHE A 370 -19.23 -9.52 -3.13
C PHE A 370 -19.22 -9.77 -1.62
N GLN A 371 -19.55 -8.75 -0.84
CA GLN A 371 -19.60 -8.83 0.62
C GLN A 371 -20.65 -9.84 1.10
N TYR A 372 -21.69 -10.11 0.32
CA TYR A 372 -22.66 -11.17 0.62
C TYR A 372 -22.04 -12.58 0.59
N VAL A 373 -21.14 -12.85 -0.36
CA VAL A 373 -20.51 -14.18 -0.52
C VAL A 373 -19.24 -14.37 0.32
N TRP A 374 -18.60 -13.26 0.73
CA TRP A 374 -17.34 -13.28 1.47
C TRP A 374 -17.34 -14.16 2.74
N PRO A 375 -18.32 -14.06 3.67
CA PRO A 375 -18.28 -14.85 4.90
C PRO A 375 -18.29 -16.36 4.66
N GLU A 376 -19.02 -16.81 3.65
CA GLU A 376 -19.10 -18.23 3.29
C GLU A 376 -17.78 -18.70 2.63
N ALA A 377 -17.17 -17.87 1.78
CA ALA A 377 -15.85 -18.16 1.22
C ALA A 377 -14.79 -18.31 2.31
N MET A 378 -14.74 -17.37 3.26
CA MET A 378 -13.83 -17.41 4.40
C MET A 378 -14.07 -18.62 5.30
N LYS A 379 -15.33 -19.01 5.51
CA LYS A 379 -15.67 -20.21 6.27
C LYS A 379 -15.15 -21.49 5.61
N ARG A 380 -15.27 -21.61 4.28
CA ARG A 380 -14.82 -22.81 3.54
C ARG A 380 -13.29 -22.93 3.48
N LEU A 381 -12.58 -21.80 3.51
CA LEU A 381 -11.12 -21.75 3.44
C LEU A 381 -10.44 -21.76 4.82
N GLU A 382 -11.20 -21.70 5.91
CA GLU A 382 -10.67 -21.61 7.27
C GLU A 382 -9.77 -22.81 7.59
N SER A 383 -8.50 -22.53 7.92
CA SER A 383 -7.51 -23.54 8.32
C SER A 383 -7.37 -24.70 7.32
N ASP A 384 -7.55 -24.44 6.02
CA ASP A 384 -7.46 -25.44 4.96
C ASP A 384 -6.03 -26.00 4.83
N GLN A 385 -5.84 -27.22 5.34
CA GLN A 385 -4.53 -27.88 5.42
C GLN A 385 -3.93 -28.20 4.05
N LEU A 386 -4.77 -28.51 3.05
CA LEU A 386 -4.29 -28.83 1.71
C LEU A 386 -3.71 -27.58 1.05
N LEU A 387 -4.43 -26.46 1.13
CA LEU A 387 -3.96 -25.20 0.58
C LEU A 387 -2.77 -24.64 1.37
N SER A 388 -2.80 -24.70 2.70
CA SER A 388 -1.67 -24.30 3.55
C SER A 388 -0.39 -25.03 3.15
N SER A 389 -0.45 -26.36 3.00
CA SER A 389 0.71 -27.17 2.60
C SER A 389 1.19 -26.83 1.19
N ALA A 390 0.26 -26.58 0.26
CA ALA A 390 0.58 -26.22 -1.11
C ALA A 390 1.29 -24.85 -1.21
N LEU A 391 0.82 -23.84 -0.47
CA LEU A 391 1.41 -22.50 -0.42
C LEU A 391 2.84 -22.54 0.13
N VAL A 392 3.03 -23.21 1.27
CA VAL A 392 4.37 -23.34 1.88
C VAL A 392 5.33 -24.07 0.96
N ARG A 393 4.89 -25.17 0.34
CA ARG A 393 5.71 -25.92 -0.62
C ARG A 393 6.09 -25.07 -1.84
N SER A 394 5.14 -24.32 -2.41
CA SER A 394 5.37 -23.45 -3.56
C SER A 394 6.45 -22.40 -3.24
N SER A 395 6.33 -21.75 -2.08
CA SER A 395 7.31 -20.77 -1.64
C SER A 395 8.69 -21.37 -1.39
N MET A 396 8.78 -22.58 -0.80
CA MET A 396 10.06 -23.25 -0.56
C MET A 396 10.79 -23.61 -1.86
N LEU A 397 10.06 -24.04 -2.89
CA LEU A 397 10.64 -24.31 -4.21
C LEU A 397 11.23 -23.01 -4.80
N ARG A 398 10.50 -21.90 -4.72
CA ARG A 398 11.03 -20.61 -5.20
C ARG A 398 12.30 -20.17 -4.47
N VAL A 399 12.38 -20.38 -3.15
CA VAL A 399 13.59 -20.07 -2.38
C VAL A 399 14.79 -20.83 -2.95
N GLN A 400 14.63 -22.13 -3.20
CA GLN A 400 15.68 -22.99 -3.74
C GLN A 400 16.10 -22.57 -5.16
N ASP A 401 15.12 -22.25 -6.02
CA ASP A 401 15.39 -21.81 -7.39
C ASP A 401 16.21 -20.51 -7.41
N VAL A 402 15.81 -19.52 -6.61
CA VAL A 402 16.52 -18.23 -6.53
C VAL A 402 17.92 -18.40 -5.93
N GLU A 403 18.09 -19.24 -4.91
CA GLU A 403 19.41 -19.54 -4.33
C GLU A 403 20.35 -20.21 -5.35
N ALA A 404 19.81 -21.17 -6.13
CA ALA A 404 20.58 -21.85 -7.18
C ALA A 404 21.01 -20.89 -8.31
N GLU A 405 20.13 -19.99 -8.72
CA GLU A 405 20.46 -18.96 -9.71
C GLU A 405 21.53 -17.99 -9.22
N MET A 406 21.43 -17.54 -7.96
CA MET A 406 22.44 -16.67 -7.35
C MET A 406 23.80 -17.34 -7.23
N ALA A 407 23.84 -18.63 -6.84
CA ALA A 407 25.07 -19.40 -6.78
C ALA A 407 25.71 -19.56 -8.17
N GLY A 408 24.93 -19.92 -9.19
CA GLY A 408 25.42 -20.04 -10.56
C GLY A 408 25.95 -18.72 -11.14
N ALA A 409 25.32 -17.60 -10.82
CA ALA A 409 25.79 -16.27 -11.22
C ALA A 409 27.13 -15.89 -10.55
N ALA A 410 27.31 -16.24 -9.27
CA ALA A 410 28.57 -16.03 -8.55
C ALA A 410 29.71 -16.88 -9.13
N ASP A 411 29.45 -18.15 -9.45
CA ASP A 411 30.41 -19.05 -10.09
C ASP A 411 30.84 -18.55 -11.48
N ALA A 412 29.88 -18.06 -12.28
CA ALA A 412 30.17 -17.47 -13.59
C ALA A 412 31.00 -16.18 -13.49
N ALA A 413 30.72 -15.33 -12.49
CA ALA A 413 31.49 -14.12 -12.22
C ALA A 413 32.92 -14.44 -11.76
N ALA A 414 33.08 -15.45 -10.90
CA ALA A 414 34.39 -15.93 -10.44
C ALA A 414 35.20 -16.51 -11.61
N ALA A 415 34.60 -17.35 -12.47
CA ALA A 415 35.26 -17.90 -13.66
C ALA A 415 35.64 -16.81 -14.67
N GLY A 416 34.80 -15.77 -14.84
CA GLY A 416 35.10 -14.61 -15.67
C GLY A 416 36.25 -13.75 -15.11
N ALA A 417 36.34 -13.60 -13.78
CA ALA A 417 37.44 -12.91 -13.12
C ALA A 417 38.76 -13.70 -13.23
N GLU A 418 38.73 -15.03 -13.08
CA GLU A 418 39.89 -15.92 -13.30
C GLU A 418 40.37 -15.89 -14.75
N ALA A 419 39.45 -15.90 -15.72
CA ALA A 419 39.79 -15.76 -17.15
C ALA A 419 40.40 -14.38 -17.48
N GLY A 420 39.88 -13.30 -16.86
CA GLY A 420 40.45 -11.95 -16.98
C GLY A 420 41.84 -11.81 -16.35
N ALA A 421 42.07 -12.45 -15.20
CA ALA A 421 43.37 -12.49 -14.53
C ALA A 421 44.40 -13.33 -15.32
N ALA A 422 43.98 -14.46 -15.91
CA ALA A 422 44.82 -15.28 -16.77
C ALA A 422 45.23 -14.55 -18.06
N MET A 423 44.37 -13.68 -18.61
CA MET A 423 44.69 -12.87 -19.80
C MET A 423 45.69 -11.75 -19.52
N LEU A 424 45.76 -11.23 -18.28
CA LEU A 424 46.74 -10.22 -17.85
C LEU A 424 48.11 -10.82 -17.48
N ALA A 425 48.19 -12.13 -17.21
CA ALA A 425 49.44 -12.83 -16.87
C ALA A 425 50.21 -13.37 -18.09
N GLY A 426 49.66 -13.24 -19.30
CA GLY A 426 50.23 -13.80 -20.53
C GLY A 426 50.62 -12.76 -21.58
N ALA A 427 51.72 -12.01 -21.37
CA ALA A 427 52.37 -11.25 -22.45
C ALA A 427 53.89 -11.10 -22.22
N PRO A 428 54.76 -11.65 -23.09
CA PRO A 428 56.15 -11.23 -23.22
C PRO A 428 56.30 -10.12 -24.28
N GLY A 429 57.21 -9.18 -24.03
CA GLY A 429 57.28 -7.89 -24.72
C GLY A 429 58.01 -7.83 -26.07
N ALA A 430 57.87 -6.66 -26.70
CA ALA A 430 58.83 -6.03 -27.63
C ALA A 430 58.42 -4.55 -27.89
N ALA A 431 59.39 -3.62 -27.83
CA ALA A 431 59.30 -2.20 -28.22
C ALA A 431 59.88 -1.99 -29.66
N PRO A 432 60.10 -0.77 -30.25
CA PRO A 432 59.68 0.63 -29.95
C PRO A 432 58.98 1.32 -31.18
N ALA A 433 58.47 2.57 -31.20
CA ALA A 433 59.11 3.91 -31.23
C ALA A 433 58.02 5.00 -31.61
N PRO A 434 58.30 6.32 -31.84
CA PRO A 434 57.71 7.43 -31.07
C PRO A 434 56.80 8.41 -31.86
N GLY A 435 56.07 9.29 -31.16
CA GLY A 435 55.29 10.37 -31.80
C GLY A 435 54.53 11.31 -30.85
N THR A 436 55.20 12.38 -30.44
CA THR A 436 54.74 13.79 -30.29
C THR A 436 53.32 14.15 -29.79
N GLY A 437 53.28 15.03 -28.77
CA GLY A 437 52.23 16.05 -28.57
C GLY A 437 51.47 15.90 -27.25
N ALA A 438 51.98 16.40 -26.12
CA ALA A 438 51.74 17.76 -25.59
C ALA A 438 50.30 18.01 -25.11
N GLY A 439 50.11 18.21 -23.78
CA GLY A 439 48.86 18.80 -23.26
C GLY A 439 48.45 18.51 -21.82
N VAL A 440 49.29 18.90 -20.84
CA VAL A 440 48.98 19.55 -19.54
C VAL A 440 47.70 19.16 -18.75
N ALA A 441 47.91 18.68 -17.51
CA ALA A 441 46.96 18.43 -16.42
C ALA A 441 46.49 19.74 -15.71
N PRO A 442 45.93 19.69 -14.47
CA PRO A 442 44.69 19.10 -13.93
C PRO A 442 43.73 20.24 -13.48
N VAL A 443 42.67 19.96 -12.68
CA VAL A 443 42.17 20.74 -11.51
C VAL A 443 40.65 20.54 -11.24
N ILE A 444 40.35 20.24 -9.96
CA ILE A 444 39.08 20.15 -9.21
C ILE A 444 38.86 21.52 -8.48
N PRO A 445 37.71 21.97 -7.88
CA PRO A 445 36.27 21.63 -7.93
C PRO A 445 35.32 22.83 -8.24
N ALA A 446 34.03 22.49 -8.40
CA ALA A 446 32.75 23.23 -8.22
C ALA A 446 32.69 24.77 -8.05
N PRO A 447 31.66 25.40 -8.65
CA PRO A 447 30.96 26.53 -8.04
C PRO A 447 29.61 26.07 -7.43
N ALA A 448 29.36 26.54 -6.21
CA ALA A 448 28.04 26.54 -5.59
C ALA A 448 27.13 27.53 -6.32
N VAL A 449 25.92 27.11 -6.70
CA VAL A 449 24.84 27.96 -7.20
C VAL A 449 23.63 27.79 -6.28
N PRO A 450 22.95 28.88 -5.85
CA PRO A 450 21.85 28.80 -4.90
C PRO A 450 20.64 28.14 -5.57
N ARG A 451 20.03 27.14 -4.91
CA ARG A 451 18.74 26.59 -5.34
C ARG A 451 17.62 27.52 -4.84
N PRO A 452 16.72 28.01 -5.71
CA PRO A 452 15.46 28.59 -5.27
C PRO A 452 14.50 27.46 -4.83
N SER A 453 13.89 27.68 -3.66
CA SER A 453 12.86 26.87 -2.98
C SER A 453 11.64 26.57 -3.87
N ILE A 454 11.28 25.29 -4.04
CA ILE A 454 10.02 24.82 -4.66
C ILE A 454 9.68 23.42 -4.09
N ASP A 455 9.13 23.33 -2.87
CA ASP A 455 7.69 23.16 -2.50
C ASP A 455 6.91 22.07 -3.27
N ALA A 456 6.79 20.90 -2.62
CA ALA A 456 6.14 19.69 -3.11
C ALA A 456 4.81 19.41 -2.38
N GLY A 457 3.81 18.82 -3.05
CA GLY A 457 2.53 18.44 -2.44
C GLY A 457 2.12 17.01 -2.81
N ALA A 458 1.83 16.16 -1.81
CA ALA A 458 1.73 14.72 -2.01
C ALA A 458 0.55 13.93 -1.35
N THR A 459 0.01 12.99 -2.16
CA THR A 459 -0.67 11.67 -1.93
C THR A 459 -1.83 11.54 -0.91
N THR A 460 -2.47 10.35 -0.83
CA THR A 460 -3.62 9.95 0.05
C THR A 460 -3.24 9.68 1.49
N GLN A 461 -1.95 9.65 1.78
CA GLN A 461 -1.44 10.11 3.06
C GLN A 461 -1.91 11.54 3.23
N ILE A 462 -2.40 11.91 4.40
CA ILE A 462 -2.70 13.32 4.58
C ILE A 462 -1.34 14.00 4.81
N ARG A 463 -0.71 14.46 3.71
CA ARG A 463 0.65 15.02 3.56
C ARG A 463 1.60 14.78 4.73
N LEU A 464 1.94 13.54 5.09
CA LEU A 464 2.85 13.37 6.21
C LEU A 464 4.25 13.78 5.78
N ASP A 465 4.80 13.28 4.68
CA ASP A 465 6.19 13.56 4.26
C ASP A 465 6.32 14.64 3.17
N LEU A 466 7.29 15.54 3.30
CA LEU A 466 7.71 16.50 2.26
C LEU A 466 9.19 16.83 2.49
N ALA A 467 10.06 16.48 1.56
CA ALA A 467 11.36 17.14 1.47
C ALA A 467 11.19 18.57 0.93
N ASP A 468 11.94 19.52 1.50
CA ASP A 468 11.94 20.97 1.22
C ASP A 468 11.98 21.38 -0.27
#